data_AF-A0A968NAI8-F1
#
_entry.id   AF-A0A968NAI8-F1
#
_cell.length_a   1.000
_cell.length_b   1.000
_cell.length_c   1.000
_cell.angle_alpha   90.00
_cell.angle_beta   90.00
_cell.angle_gamma   90.00
#
_symmetry.space_group_name_H-M   'P 1'
#
loop_
_entity.id
_entity.type
_entity.pdbx_description
1 polymer ?
#
loop_
_entity_poly.entity_id
_entity_poly.type
_entity_poly.pdbx_seq_one_letter_code
_entity_poly.pdbx_strand_id
1 'polypeptide(L)'
;MTIDLSDPIVYRVMWPDEHPQAHVSGIWARNPARRVHPQRHVSHGTVESDNWISTTRNMLWAISWQIADQVPIYVIDLRGVQATILDLTIPVNTSGWHPRYRQLALCAAEVLVDTYIPADAIVGTIP
;
A
#
# COMPACT_ATOMS: atom_id res chain seq x y z
N MET A 1 3.43 6.91 -15.51
CA MET A 1 3.25 6.17 -14.25
C MET A 1 2.69 4.81 -14.60
N THR A 2 3.36 3.75 -14.18
CA THR A 2 3.09 2.39 -14.67
C THR A 2 2.57 1.52 -13.53
N ILE A 3 1.50 0.78 -13.79
CA ILE A 3 0.94 -0.22 -12.88
C ILE A 3 0.76 -1.52 -13.68
N ASP A 4 1.04 -2.66 -13.07
CA ASP A 4 0.66 -3.95 -13.63
C ASP A 4 -0.75 -4.31 -13.15
N LEU A 5 -1.71 -4.32 -14.08
CA LEU A 5 -3.09 -4.71 -13.80
C LEU A 5 -3.40 -6.15 -14.21
N SER A 6 -2.41 -6.92 -14.68
CA SER A 6 -2.59 -8.35 -14.97
C SER A 6 -2.84 -9.16 -13.70
N ASP A 7 -2.28 -8.71 -12.58
CA ASP A 7 -2.61 -9.13 -11.22
C ASP A 7 -3.00 -7.87 -10.42
N PRO A 8 -4.29 -7.53 -10.28
CA PRO A 8 -4.70 -6.27 -9.67
C PRO A 8 -4.84 -6.35 -8.14
N ILE A 9 -4.62 -7.53 -7.54
CA ILE A 9 -4.85 -7.73 -6.11
C ILE A 9 -3.62 -7.31 -5.30
N VAL A 10 -3.87 -6.54 -4.24
CA VAL A 10 -2.88 -6.20 -3.23
C VAL A 10 -3.42 -6.42 -1.83
N TYR A 11 -2.50 -6.52 -0.89
CA TYR A 11 -2.75 -6.81 0.50
C TYR A 11 -2.28 -5.64 1.37
N ARG A 12 -3.00 -5.36 2.45
CA ARG A 12 -2.62 -4.33 3.42
C ARG A 12 -2.94 -4.77 4.84
N VAL A 13 -1.96 -4.64 5.72
CA VAL A 13 -2.17 -4.70 7.18
C VAL A 13 -2.60 -3.30 7.62
N MET A 14 -3.72 -3.21 8.33
CA MET A 14 -4.26 -1.95 8.85
C MET A 14 -3.80 -1.74 10.29
N TRP A 15 -3.79 -0.48 10.73
CA TRP A 15 -3.67 -0.20 12.15
C TRP A 15 -4.97 -0.56 12.89
N PRO A 16 -4.91 -0.98 14.17
CA PRO A 16 -6.11 -1.38 14.92
C PRO A 16 -7.20 -0.32 15.00
N ASP A 17 -6.83 0.97 14.98
CA ASP A 17 -7.75 2.11 14.99
C ASP A 17 -8.42 2.39 13.62
N GLU A 18 -7.84 1.88 12.53
CA GLU A 18 -8.42 1.99 11.18
C GLU A 18 -9.43 0.86 10.90
N HIS A 19 -9.39 -0.23 11.66
CA HIS A 19 -10.33 -1.35 11.61
C HIS A 19 -11.48 -1.15 12.62
N PRO A 20 -12.75 -1.48 12.28
CA PRO A 20 -13.24 -1.95 10.99
C PRO A 20 -13.65 -0.82 10.02
N GLN A 21 -13.42 0.44 10.41
CA GLN A 21 -13.92 1.63 9.71
C GLN A 21 -13.54 1.68 8.22
N ALA A 22 -12.40 1.09 7.84
CA ALA A 22 -11.97 0.95 6.46
C ALA A 22 -13.04 0.31 5.53
N HIS A 23 -13.85 -0.62 6.03
CA HIS A 23 -14.95 -1.23 5.24
C HIS A 23 -16.10 -0.28 4.95
N VAL A 24 -16.24 0.81 5.70
CA VAL A 24 -17.33 1.78 5.57
C VAL A 24 -16.88 3.01 4.79
N SER A 25 -15.73 3.58 5.16
CA SER A 25 -15.25 4.84 4.58
C SER A 25 -14.10 4.70 3.58
N GLY A 26 -13.57 3.49 3.39
CA GLY A 26 -12.32 3.27 2.68
C GLY A 26 -11.11 3.64 3.53
N ILE A 27 -9.94 3.69 2.90
CA ILE A 27 -8.65 3.94 3.55
C ILE A 27 -8.10 5.25 3.05
N TRP A 28 -7.82 6.17 3.97
CA TRP A 28 -7.17 7.44 3.68
C TRP A 28 -5.68 7.36 4.03
N ALA A 29 -4.84 8.01 3.24
CA ALA A 29 -3.47 8.27 3.63
C ALA A 29 -3.45 9.11 4.91
N ARG A 30 -2.41 8.96 5.74
CA ARG A 30 -2.32 9.68 7.02
C ARG A 30 -2.26 11.20 6.86
N ASN A 31 -1.69 11.69 5.76
CA ASN A 31 -1.71 13.10 5.39
C ASN A 31 -1.85 13.27 3.86
N PRO A 32 -3.08 13.21 3.33
CA PRO A 32 -3.34 13.23 1.88
C PRO A 32 -2.84 14.51 1.17
N ALA A 33 -2.70 15.61 1.90
CA ALA A 33 -2.25 16.89 1.35
C ALA A 33 -0.72 16.97 1.24
N ARG A 34 0.04 16.17 2.00
CA ARG A 34 1.50 16.24 2.05
C ARG A 34 2.13 15.39 0.95
N ARG A 35 2.49 16.04 -0.16
CA ARG A 35 3.13 15.39 -1.32
C ARG A 35 4.59 15.03 -1.03
N VAL A 36 4.83 13.76 -0.72
CA VAL A 36 6.16 13.20 -0.48
C VAL A 36 6.60 12.37 -1.67
N HIS A 37 7.89 12.43 -2.01
CA HIS A 37 8.45 11.57 -3.04
C HIS A 37 8.38 10.10 -2.60
N PRO A 38 7.95 9.14 -3.45
CA PRO A 38 7.83 7.73 -3.09
C PRO A 38 9.07 7.13 -2.42
N GLN A 39 10.27 7.42 -2.91
CA GLN A 39 11.52 6.94 -2.29
C GLN A 39 11.68 7.42 -0.84
N ARG A 40 11.22 8.65 -0.53
CA ARG A 40 11.28 9.20 0.83
C ARG A 40 10.27 8.51 1.75
N HIS A 41 9.09 8.18 1.23
CA HIS A 41 8.10 7.36 1.93
C HIS A 41 8.70 5.99 2.29
N VAL A 42 9.22 5.27 1.29
CA VAL A 42 9.87 3.96 1.48
C VAL A 42 11.05 4.04 2.46
N SER A 43 11.83 5.12 2.45
CA SER A 43 12.99 5.24 3.33
C SER A 43 12.65 5.49 4.81
N HIS A 44 11.46 6.02 5.11
CA HIS A 44 11.03 6.36 6.49
C HIS A 44 9.88 5.47 6.99
N GLY A 45 9.28 4.66 6.12
CA GLY A 45 8.20 3.75 6.45
C GLY A 45 7.04 4.46 7.15
N THR A 46 6.55 3.85 8.23
CA THR A 46 5.37 4.30 8.98
C THR A 46 5.60 5.57 9.81
N VAL A 47 6.82 6.11 9.87
CA VAL A 47 7.14 7.34 10.61
C VAL A 47 6.70 8.59 9.85
N GLU A 48 6.68 8.54 8.52
CA GLU A 48 6.27 9.69 7.71
C GLU A 48 4.74 9.69 7.57
N SER A 49 4.09 10.72 8.10
CA SER A 49 2.68 11.00 7.79
C SER A 49 2.64 11.76 6.47
N ASP A 50 2.27 11.07 5.39
CA ASP A 50 2.26 11.58 4.01
C ASP A 50 1.05 11.08 3.19
N ASN A 51 1.10 11.35 1.88
CA ASN A 51 0.05 11.06 0.92
C ASN A 51 -0.02 9.58 0.47
N TRP A 52 0.91 8.71 0.87
CA TRP A 52 0.97 7.35 0.37
C TRP A 52 0.32 6.34 1.31
N ILE A 53 -0.42 5.42 0.71
CA ILE A 53 -0.95 4.22 1.35
C ILE A 53 -0.13 3.03 0.84
N SER A 54 0.70 2.44 1.70
CA SER A 54 1.47 1.23 1.38
C SER A 54 0.58 0.01 1.26
N THR A 55 0.74 -0.75 0.18
CA THR A 55 0.15 -2.07 -0.01
C THR A 55 1.23 -3.01 -0.56
N THR A 56 1.00 -4.31 -0.54
CA THR A 56 1.95 -5.31 -1.06
C THR A 56 1.25 -6.29 -2.00
N ARG A 57 1.93 -6.73 -3.06
CA ARG A 57 1.51 -7.87 -3.89
C ARG A 57 1.79 -9.22 -3.23
N ASN A 58 2.62 -9.24 -2.18
CA ASN A 58 3.05 -10.45 -1.52
C ASN A 58 2.24 -10.70 -0.25
N MET A 59 1.28 -11.62 -0.32
CA MET A 59 0.46 -12.03 0.82
C MET A 59 1.29 -12.51 2.01
N LEU A 60 2.38 -13.28 1.77
CA LEU A 60 3.25 -13.75 2.85
C LEU A 60 4.00 -12.60 3.52
N TRP A 61 4.33 -11.54 2.76
CA TRP A 61 4.87 -10.31 3.33
C TRP A 61 3.83 -9.66 4.23
N ALA A 62 2.58 -9.50 3.79
CA ALA A 62 1.51 -8.96 4.64
C ALA A 62 1.31 -9.76 5.93
N ILE A 63 1.31 -11.10 5.86
CA ILE A 63 1.22 -11.98 7.03
C ILE A 63 2.38 -11.73 8.00
N SER A 64 3.61 -11.54 7.49
CA SER A 64 4.77 -11.29 8.36
C SER A 64 4.70 -9.98 9.16
N TRP A 65 3.88 -9.01 8.70
CA TRP A 65 3.63 -7.73 9.37
C TRP A 65 2.33 -7.71 10.17
N GLN A 66 1.52 -8.76 10.09
CA GLN A 66 0.28 -8.85 10.82
C GLN A 66 0.57 -8.92 12.32
N ILE A 67 0.00 -7.97 13.07
CA ILE A 67 0.00 -8.04 14.53
C ILE A 67 -1.02 -9.12 14.88
N ALA A 68 -0.54 -10.28 15.31
CA ALA A 68 -1.35 -11.48 15.54
C ALA A 68 -2.67 -11.16 16.27
N ASP A 69 -3.77 -11.64 15.69
CA ASP A 69 -5.14 -11.68 16.23
C ASP A 69 -5.87 -10.34 16.48
N GLN A 70 -5.32 -9.19 16.06
CA GLN A 70 -6.00 -7.90 16.26
C GLN A 70 -6.63 -7.31 15.01
N VAL A 71 -6.03 -7.50 13.85
CA VAL A 71 -6.48 -6.86 12.61
C VAL A 71 -6.31 -7.82 11.44
N PRO A 72 -7.37 -8.06 10.65
CA PRO A 72 -7.24 -8.91 9.48
C PRO A 72 -6.46 -8.18 8.37
N ILE A 73 -5.89 -8.95 7.44
CA ILE A 73 -5.23 -8.41 6.25
C ILE A 73 -6.31 -8.07 5.22
N TYR A 74 -6.31 -6.83 4.74
CA TYR A 74 -7.27 -6.35 3.75
C TYR A 74 -6.83 -6.79 2.36
N VAL A 75 -7.77 -7.33 1.58
CA VAL A 75 -7.60 -7.69 0.17
C VAL A 75 -8.24 -6.59 -0.68
N ILE A 76 -7.44 -5.96 -1.54
CA ILE A 76 -7.82 -4.77 -2.29
C ILE A 76 -7.64 -5.03 -3.78
N ASP A 77 -8.67 -4.74 -4.56
CA ASP A 77 -8.63 -4.77 -6.03
C ASP A 77 -8.32 -3.37 -6.57
N LEU A 78 -7.12 -3.20 -7.12
CA LEU A 78 -6.64 -1.93 -7.64
C LEU A 78 -7.46 -1.40 -8.82
N ARG A 79 -8.29 -2.22 -9.48
CA ARG A 79 -9.20 -1.75 -10.54
C ARG A 79 -10.31 -0.85 -10.01
N GLY A 80 -10.67 -0.99 -8.73
CA GLY A 80 -11.64 -0.11 -8.06
C GLY A 80 -11.03 1.20 -7.55
N VAL A 81 -9.71 1.37 -7.62
CA VAL A 81 -9.00 2.50 -7.03
C VAL A 81 -8.87 3.64 -8.03
N GLN A 82 -9.58 4.74 -7.80
CA GLN A 82 -9.54 5.96 -8.65
C GLN A 82 -8.45 6.94 -8.17
N ALA A 83 -7.23 6.44 -8.04
CA ALA A 83 -6.10 7.23 -7.56
C ALA A 83 -4.83 6.93 -8.36
N THR A 84 -3.81 7.72 -8.07
CA THR A 84 -2.46 7.52 -8.60
C THR A 84 -1.84 6.30 -7.92
N ILE A 85 -1.66 5.19 -8.64
CA ILE A 85 -1.11 3.92 -8.12
C ILE A 85 0.28 3.62 -8.68
N LEU A 86 1.28 3.52 -7.81
CA LEU A 86 2.69 3.33 -8.17
C LEU A 86 3.15 1.94 -7.77
N ASP A 87 3.37 1.09 -8.77
CA ASP A 87 3.85 -0.26 -8.56
C ASP A 87 5.39 -0.27 -8.50
N LEU A 88 5.95 -0.44 -7.30
CA LEU A 88 7.41 -0.40 -7.09
C LEU A 88 8.10 -1.71 -7.49
N THR A 89 7.33 -2.74 -7.85
CA THR A 89 7.87 -3.97 -8.45
C THR A 89 8.36 -3.76 -9.88
N ILE A 90 7.84 -2.73 -10.56
CA ILE A 90 8.21 -2.40 -11.93
C ILE A 90 9.51 -1.55 -11.92
N PRO A 91 10.61 -2.02 -12.54
CA PRO A 91 11.91 -1.35 -12.46
C PRO A 91 11.91 0.13 -12.91
N VAL A 92 11.08 0.50 -13.88
CA VAL A 92 11.02 1.89 -14.38
C VAL A 92 10.53 2.88 -13.32
N ASN A 93 9.66 2.43 -12.40
CA ASN A 93 9.09 3.28 -11.34
C ASN A 93 10.09 3.58 -10.21
N THR A 94 11.17 2.79 -10.11
CA THR A 94 12.25 2.96 -9.13
C THR A 94 13.58 3.33 -9.80
N SER A 95 13.55 3.73 -11.08
CA SER A 95 14.73 4.17 -11.81
C SER A 95 15.35 5.42 -11.14
N GLY A 96 16.67 5.39 -10.92
CA GLY A 96 17.38 6.48 -10.25
C GLY A 96 17.25 6.49 -8.71
N TRP A 97 16.51 5.56 -8.11
CA TRP A 97 16.45 5.47 -6.64
C TRP A 97 17.75 4.93 -6.06
N HIS A 98 18.03 5.29 -4.82
CA HIS A 98 19.15 4.69 -4.10
C HIS A 98 18.95 3.16 -3.98
N PRO A 99 19.97 2.32 -4.27
CA PRO A 99 19.81 0.87 -4.38
C PRO A 99 19.14 0.20 -3.17
N ARG A 100 19.47 0.67 -1.96
CA ARG A 100 18.85 0.21 -0.71
C ARG A 100 17.32 0.34 -0.71
N TYR A 101 16.78 1.49 -1.12
CA TYR A 101 15.33 1.73 -1.06
C TYR A 101 14.60 1.02 -2.18
N ARG A 102 15.24 0.91 -3.35
CA ARG A 102 14.75 0.04 -4.43
C ARG A 102 14.65 -1.42 -3.95
N GLN A 103 15.69 -1.93 -3.29
CA GLN A 103 15.68 -3.30 -2.76
C GLN A 103 14.59 -3.50 -1.70
N LEU A 104 14.40 -2.55 -0.79
CA LEU A 104 13.34 -2.61 0.22
C LEU A 104 11.95 -2.69 -0.41
N ALA A 105 11.64 -1.80 -1.36
CA ALA A 105 10.37 -1.80 -2.07
C ALA A 105 10.13 -3.10 -2.87
N LEU A 106 11.18 -3.63 -3.51
CA LEU A 106 11.12 -4.90 -4.24
C LEU A 106 10.88 -6.09 -3.31
N CYS A 107 11.59 -6.17 -2.18
CA CYS A 107 11.39 -7.24 -1.19
C CYS A 107 9.98 -7.23 -0.61
N ALA A 108 9.44 -6.04 -0.35
CA ALA A 108 8.08 -5.85 0.12
C ALA A 108 7.02 -6.04 -0.98
N ALA A 109 7.43 -6.21 -2.24
CA ALA A 109 6.55 -6.18 -3.42
C ALA A 109 5.56 -4.99 -3.36
N GLU A 110 6.07 -3.82 -3.02
CA GLU A 110 5.26 -2.69 -2.59
C GLU A 110 4.55 -2.01 -3.75
N VAL A 111 3.27 -1.68 -3.54
CA VAL A 111 2.46 -0.85 -4.41
C VAL A 111 1.91 0.30 -3.57
N LEU A 112 2.15 1.54 -4.01
CA LEU A 112 1.70 2.73 -3.31
C LEU A 112 0.42 3.25 -3.95
N VAL A 113 -0.59 3.55 -3.15
CA VAL A 113 -1.78 4.28 -3.60
C VAL A 113 -1.72 5.70 -3.04
N ASP A 114 -1.94 6.69 -3.91
CA ASP A 114 -2.00 8.10 -3.51
C ASP A 114 -3.35 8.43 -2.87
N THR A 115 -3.32 9.00 -1.67
CA THR A 115 -4.43 9.60 -0.91
C THR A 115 -5.56 8.69 -0.43
N TYR A 116 -6.16 7.86 -1.29
CA TYR A 116 -7.42 7.20 -0.99
C TYR A 116 -7.61 5.85 -1.71
N ILE A 117 -8.08 4.86 -0.96
CA ILE A 117 -8.61 3.59 -1.46
C ILE A 117 -10.09 3.52 -1.07
N PRO A 118 -11.02 3.44 -2.02
CA PRO A 118 -12.44 3.41 -1.70
C PRO A 118 -12.85 2.06 -1.09
N ALA A 119 -13.93 2.07 -0.31
CA ALA A 119 -14.40 0.88 0.41
C ALA A 119 -14.81 -0.26 -0.52
N ASP A 120 -15.34 0.06 -1.70
CA ASP A 120 -15.73 -0.90 -2.74
C ASP A 120 -14.54 -1.61 -3.40
N ALA A 121 -13.34 -1.03 -3.34
CA ALA A 121 -12.11 -1.68 -3.75
C ALA A 121 -11.63 -2.74 -2.73
N ILE A 122 -12.17 -2.77 -1.51
CA ILE A 122 -11.86 -3.79 -0.50
C ILE A 122 -12.75 -5.01 -0.76
N VAL A 123 -12.18 -6.02 -1.41
CA VAL A 123 -12.92 -7.22 -1.88
C VAL A 123 -12.98 -8.35 -0.85
N GLY A 124 -12.25 -8.21 0.27
CA GLY A 124 -12.29 -9.17 1.37
C GLY A 124 -11.21 -8.95 2.40
N THR A 125 -11.09 -9.90 3.33
CA THR A 125 -10.07 -9.91 4.38
C THR A 125 -9.56 -11.33 4.64
N ILE A 126 -8.31 -11.45 5.06
CA ILE A 126 -7.68 -12.68 5.54
C ILE A 126 -7.50 -12.56 7.05
N PRO A 127 -7.91 -13.55 7.86
CA PRO A 127 -7.77 -13.51 9.31
C PRO A 127 -6.31 -13.48 9.75
#